data_AF-A0A169YFS5-F1
#
_entry.id   AF-A0A169YFS5-F1
#
_cell.length_a   1.000
_cell.length_b   1.000
_cell.length_c   1.000
_cell.angle_alpha   90.00
_cell.angle_beta   90.00
_cell.angle_gamma   90.00
#
_symmetry.space_group_name_H-M   'P 1'
#
loop_
_entity.id
_entity.type
_entity.pdbx_description
1 polymer ?
#
loop_
_entity_poly.entity_id
_entity_poly.type
_entity_poly.pdbx_seq_one_letter_code
_entity_poly.pdbx_strand_id
1 'polypeptide(L)'
;MAMISLAQLQGVTASGKAVITDVKHLSSYNWIEAPTPTIVVPGMPALWVAPDGPRRLAQDSGFFYIAQNAARHPDHPLEPLFRSLYAEDEFFDISSVSVITERNSIRKLLSLIIPDPYKSESRAFTIGVEVIQDTVVFRRDETVTHESLGPGNYRGHGHEFEKAYTVNRVDGSTGYHRVISY
;
A
#
# COMPACT_ATOMS: atom_id res chain seq x y z
N MET A 1 7.56 11.15 -20.52
CA MET A 1 8.03 10.30 -19.41
C MET A 1 9.42 10.75 -19.02
N ALA A 2 9.63 11.19 -17.78
CA ALA A 2 10.96 11.55 -17.28
C ALA A 2 11.58 10.32 -16.60
N MET A 3 12.87 10.08 -16.85
CA MET A 3 13.62 8.99 -16.23
C MET A 3 14.60 9.56 -15.22
N ILE A 4 14.57 9.04 -13.99
CA ILE A 4 15.50 9.39 -12.91
C ILE A 4 16.32 8.15 -12.59
N SER A 5 17.64 8.30 -12.62
CA SER A 5 18.61 7.29 -12.25
C SER A 5 19.35 7.70 -10.99
N LEU A 6 19.88 6.72 -10.25
CA LEU A 6 20.66 7.00 -9.04
C LEU A 6 21.88 7.88 -9.32
N ALA A 7 22.50 7.74 -10.50
CA ALA A 7 23.63 8.57 -10.92
C ALA A 7 23.29 10.07 -10.96
N GLN A 8 22.05 10.42 -11.34
CA GLN A 8 21.59 11.81 -11.38
C GLN A 8 21.35 12.40 -9.96
N LEU A 9 21.33 11.56 -8.92
CA LEU A 9 21.12 11.99 -7.54
C LEU A 9 22.43 12.24 -6.78
N GLN A 10 23.60 11.90 -7.35
CA GLN A 10 24.90 11.98 -6.68
C GLN A 10 25.34 13.40 -6.28
N GLY A 11 24.70 14.44 -6.83
CA GLY A 11 24.95 15.85 -6.49
C GLY A 11 23.87 16.50 -5.61
N VAL A 12 22.83 15.77 -5.22
CA VAL A 12 21.75 16.31 -4.39
C VAL A 12 22.23 16.38 -2.95
N THR A 13 22.45 17.60 -2.45
CA THR A 13 22.76 17.80 -1.03
C THR A 13 21.48 17.67 -0.23
N ALA A 14 21.38 16.63 0.60
CA ALA A 14 20.28 16.52 1.56
C ALA A 14 20.40 17.68 2.57
N SER A 15 19.42 18.58 2.56
CA SER A 15 19.36 19.67 3.53
C SER A 15 18.61 19.20 4.77
N GLY A 16 19.31 19.10 5.90
CA GLY A 16 18.71 18.84 7.22
C GLY A 16 18.42 17.37 7.53
N LYS A 17 18.07 17.12 8.80
CA LYS A 17 17.66 15.81 9.30
C LYS A 17 16.17 15.61 9.02
N ALA A 18 15.81 14.59 8.23
CA ALA A 18 14.43 14.16 8.10
C ALA A 18 13.99 13.45 9.39
N VAL A 19 12.88 13.88 9.98
CA VAL A 19 12.28 13.29 11.18
C VAL A 19 10.80 13.09 10.91
N ILE A 20 10.28 11.93 11.29
CA ILE A 20 8.84 11.66 11.26
C ILE A 20 8.26 12.25 12.55
N THR A 21 7.35 13.21 12.43
CA THR A 21 6.70 13.90 13.56
C THR A 21 5.19 13.84 13.40
N ASP A 22 4.45 14.14 14.48
CA ASP A 22 3.00 14.37 14.44
C ASP A 22 2.18 13.32 13.69
N VAL A 23 2.58 12.05 13.83
CA VAL A 23 1.92 10.92 13.17
C VAL A 23 0.48 10.85 13.67
N LYS A 24 -0.49 11.01 12.75
CA LYS A 24 -1.91 10.94 13.06
C LYS A 24 -2.58 9.88 12.20
N HIS A 25 -3.47 9.14 12.83
CA HIS A 25 -4.45 8.34 12.10
C HIS A 25 -5.53 9.27 11.55
N LEU A 26 -5.82 9.16 10.26
CA LEU A 26 -6.85 9.98 9.61
C LEU A 26 -8.11 9.18 9.29
N SER A 27 -7.96 8.02 8.67
CA SER A 27 -9.07 7.12 8.35
C SER A 27 -8.59 5.71 8.06
N SER A 28 -9.53 4.79 7.88
CA SER A 28 -9.24 3.43 7.38
C SER A 28 -10.40 2.83 6.62
N TYR A 29 -10.10 1.81 5.81
CA TYR A 29 -11.12 1.09 5.07
C TYR A 29 -10.73 -0.36 4.81
N ASN A 30 -11.74 -1.22 4.63
CA ASN A 30 -11.54 -2.56 4.07
C ASN A 30 -12.15 -2.62 2.67
N TRP A 31 -11.47 -3.28 1.75
CA TRP A 31 -12.14 -3.80 0.56
C TRP A 31 -12.95 -5.03 0.92
N ILE A 32 -14.16 -5.15 0.37
CA ILE A 32 -15.01 -6.34 0.52
C ILE A 32 -15.35 -6.96 -0.83
N GLU A 33 -15.60 -8.27 -0.87
CA GLU A 33 -16.15 -8.89 -2.08
C GLU A 33 -17.60 -8.45 -2.31
N ALA A 34 -17.83 -7.77 -3.44
CA ALA A 34 -19.13 -7.25 -3.84
C ALA A 34 -19.19 -7.12 -5.38
N PRO A 35 -20.38 -7.09 -6.00
CA PRO A 35 -20.53 -6.97 -7.45
C PRO A 35 -19.92 -5.68 -8.04
N THR A 36 -19.86 -4.63 -7.23
CA THR A 36 -19.20 -3.36 -7.56
C THR A 36 -18.06 -3.11 -6.59
N PRO A 37 -16.99 -2.40 -7.00
CA PRO A 37 -15.89 -2.02 -6.09
C PRO A 37 -16.45 -1.30 -4.86
N THR A 38 -16.35 -1.96 -3.70
CA THR A 38 -16.99 -1.50 -2.46
C THR A 38 -15.98 -1.54 -1.31
N ILE A 39 -15.94 -0.44 -0.55
CA ILE A 39 -15.18 -0.33 0.70
C ILE A 39 -16.10 -0.18 1.90
N VAL A 40 -15.66 -0.67 3.05
CA VAL A 40 -16.28 -0.41 4.36
C VAL A 40 -15.44 0.62 5.11
N VAL A 41 -16.08 1.66 5.62
CA VAL A 41 -15.47 2.78 6.35
C VAL A 41 -16.26 3.03 7.65
N PRO A 42 -15.61 3.15 8.83
CA PRO A 42 -14.19 2.84 9.06
C PRO A 42 -13.90 1.35 8.85
N GLY A 43 -12.69 1.07 8.38
CA GLY A 43 -12.18 -0.29 8.28
C GLY A 43 -11.74 -0.85 9.63
N MET A 44 -11.57 -2.17 9.71
CA MET A 44 -10.95 -2.87 10.82
C MET A 44 -9.90 -3.88 10.33
N PRO A 45 -8.68 -3.86 10.90
CA PRO A 45 -7.67 -4.86 10.58
C PRO A 45 -8.10 -6.25 11.09
N ALA A 46 -7.55 -7.29 10.48
CA ALA A 46 -7.71 -8.65 11.01
C ALA A 46 -7.08 -8.73 12.41
N LEU A 47 -7.78 -9.38 13.35
CA LEU A 47 -7.29 -9.53 14.72
C LEU A 47 -6.35 -10.72 14.80
N TRP A 48 -5.21 -10.51 15.47
CA TRP A 48 -4.28 -11.59 15.81
C TRP A 48 -4.95 -12.62 16.72
N VAL A 49 -4.83 -13.88 16.35
CA VAL A 49 -5.26 -15.04 17.14
C VAL A 49 -4.02 -15.85 17.46
N ALA A 50 -3.65 -15.87 18.75
CA ALA A 50 -2.50 -16.62 19.20
C ALA A 50 -2.69 -18.11 18.92
N PRO A 51 -1.68 -18.82 18.39
CA PRO A 51 -1.76 -20.27 18.25
C PRO A 51 -1.65 -20.96 19.61
N ASP A 52 -2.25 -22.13 19.71
CA ASP A 52 -2.07 -23.01 20.88
C ASP A 52 -0.70 -23.72 20.90
N GLY A 53 0.09 -23.61 19.81
CA GLY A 53 1.43 -24.19 19.72
C GLY A 53 2.07 -24.07 18.33
N PRO A 54 3.27 -24.64 18.14
CA PRO A 54 3.92 -24.66 16.84
C PRO A 54 3.08 -25.42 15.81
N ARG A 55 2.92 -24.85 14.62
CA ARG A 55 2.28 -25.52 13.49
C ARG A 55 3.06 -25.31 12.21
N ARG A 56 3.03 -26.31 11.34
CA ARG A 56 3.58 -26.23 9.99
C ARG A 56 2.58 -25.52 9.08
N LEU A 57 3.01 -24.45 8.43
CA LEU A 57 2.17 -23.71 7.48
C LEU A 57 2.24 -24.32 6.08
N ALA A 58 1.11 -24.24 5.37
CA ALA A 58 1.07 -24.52 3.94
C ALA A 58 1.86 -23.45 3.16
N GLN A 59 2.29 -23.80 1.96
CA GLN A 59 2.87 -22.82 1.03
C GLN A 59 1.77 -21.88 0.51
N ASP A 60 2.15 -20.63 0.24
CA ASP A 60 1.23 -19.66 -0.33
C ASP A 60 0.65 -20.15 -1.66
N SER A 61 -0.68 -20.13 -1.77
CA SER A 61 -1.41 -20.57 -2.95
C SER A 61 -2.69 -19.76 -3.16
N GLY A 62 -3.14 -19.68 -4.42
CA GLY A 62 -4.35 -18.94 -4.79
C GLY A 62 -4.08 -17.53 -5.27
N PHE A 63 -5.11 -16.68 -5.19
CA PHE A 63 -5.12 -15.33 -5.74
C PHE A 63 -4.69 -14.30 -4.69
N PHE A 64 -3.82 -13.37 -5.08
CA PHE A 64 -3.33 -12.29 -4.20
C PHE A 64 -3.28 -10.95 -4.94
N TYR A 65 -3.58 -9.87 -4.23
CA TYR A 65 -3.43 -8.52 -4.76
C TYR A 65 -2.00 -7.99 -4.53
N ILE A 66 -1.37 -7.52 -5.59
CA ILE A 66 -0.10 -6.78 -5.55
C ILE A 66 -0.38 -5.29 -5.30
N ALA A 67 -1.44 -4.76 -5.90
CA ALA A 67 -1.93 -3.39 -5.76
C ALA A 67 -3.46 -3.40 -5.75
N GLN A 68 -4.06 -3.68 -4.58
CA GLN A 68 -5.49 -3.97 -4.46
C GLN A 68 -6.38 -2.82 -4.95
N ASN A 69 -6.04 -1.57 -4.63
CA ASN A 69 -6.83 -0.44 -5.09
C ASN A 69 -6.82 -0.32 -6.62
N ALA A 70 -5.65 -0.48 -7.25
CA ALA A 70 -5.52 -0.44 -8.71
C ALA A 70 -6.17 -1.67 -9.37
N ALA A 71 -6.19 -2.83 -8.71
CA ALA A 71 -6.88 -4.01 -9.22
C ALA A 71 -8.41 -3.84 -9.21
N ARG A 72 -8.95 -3.16 -8.21
CA ARG A 72 -10.40 -2.99 -8.01
C ARG A 72 -10.95 -1.71 -8.64
N HIS A 73 -10.15 -0.67 -8.73
CA HIS A 73 -10.50 0.61 -9.33
C HIS A 73 -9.33 1.17 -10.16
N PRO A 74 -9.06 0.59 -11.35
CA PRO A 74 -7.86 0.91 -12.14
C PRO A 74 -7.78 2.37 -12.59
N ASP A 75 -8.92 2.99 -12.92
CA ASP A 75 -8.97 4.39 -13.36
C ASP A 75 -8.68 5.37 -12.23
N HIS A 76 -9.05 5.03 -10.99
CA HIS A 76 -8.92 5.88 -9.81
C HIS A 76 -8.39 5.12 -8.57
N PRO A 77 -7.13 4.61 -8.58
CA PRO A 77 -6.62 3.78 -7.48
C PRO A 77 -6.50 4.49 -6.13
N LEU A 78 -6.46 5.83 -6.12
CA LEU A 78 -6.41 6.62 -4.88
C LEU A 78 -7.79 7.06 -4.40
N GLU A 79 -8.86 6.89 -5.19
CA GLU A 79 -10.21 7.29 -4.78
C GLU A 79 -10.64 6.68 -3.43
N PRO A 80 -10.39 5.39 -3.12
CA PRO A 80 -10.76 4.82 -1.82
C PRO A 80 -10.14 5.57 -0.62
N LEU A 81 -8.93 6.10 -0.77
CA LEU A 81 -8.28 6.91 0.27
C LEU A 81 -9.06 8.20 0.52
N PHE A 82 -9.42 8.93 -0.53
CA PHE A 82 -10.18 10.17 -0.39
C PHE A 82 -11.60 9.91 0.13
N ARG A 83 -12.25 8.86 -0.38
CA ARG A 83 -13.59 8.45 0.06
C ARG A 83 -13.60 8.08 1.55
N SER A 84 -12.60 7.32 2.03
CA SER A 84 -12.54 6.97 3.45
C SER A 84 -12.25 8.18 4.33
N LEU A 85 -11.36 9.07 3.86
CA LEU A 85 -11.01 10.29 4.58
C LEU A 85 -12.22 11.18 4.81
N TYR A 86 -12.95 11.54 3.76
CA TYR A 86 -14.12 12.42 3.88
C TYR A 86 -15.35 11.74 4.49
N ALA A 87 -15.38 10.41 4.55
CA ALA A 87 -16.43 9.69 5.26
C ALA A 87 -16.21 9.69 6.79
N GLU A 88 -14.96 9.73 7.25
CA GLU A 88 -14.64 9.83 8.69
C GLU A 88 -14.47 11.28 9.16
N ASP A 89 -14.06 12.19 8.27
CA ASP A 89 -13.92 13.63 8.53
C ASP A 89 -14.36 14.44 7.30
N GLU A 90 -15.63 14.85 7.30
CA GLU A 90 -16.23 15.60 6.19
C GLU A 90 -15.60 16.98 5.96
N PHE A 91 -14.88 17.52 6.96
CA PHE A 91 -14.26 18.85 6.92
C PHE A 91 -12.74 18.79 6.81
N PHE A 92 -12.16 17.62 6.49
CA PHE A 92 -10.72 17.48 6.37
C PHE A 92 -10.15 18.48 5.34
N ASP A 93 -9.24 19.34 5.78
CA ASP A 93 -8.57 20.30 4.90
C ASP A 93 -7.44 19.62 4.12
N ILE A 94 -7.75 19.12 2.93
CA ILE A 94 -6.75 18.48 2.09
C ILE A 94 -5.71 19.45 1.52
N SER A 95 -6.01 20.75 1.50
CA SER A 95 -5.07 21.76 1.01
C SER A 95 -3.88 21.95 1.95
N SER A 96 -4.00 21.53 3.21
CA SER A 96 -2.89 21.53 4.16
C SER A 96 -1.87 20.41 3.89
N VAL A 97 -2.14 19.49 2.96
CA VAL A 97 -1.29 18.33 2.67
C VAL A 97 -0.47 18.59 1.42
N SER A 98 0.86 18.62 1.57
CA SER A 98 1.77 18.85 0.44
C SER A 98 1.99 17.61 -0.43
N VAL A 99 1.93 16.40 0.14
CA VAL A 99 2.17 15.14 -0.59
C VAL A 99 1.17 14.07 -0.18
N ILE A 100 0.48 13.49 -1.16
CA ILE A 100 -0.41 12.34 -0.99
C ILE A 100 0.19 11.16 -1.73
N THR A 101 0.35 10.03 -1.06
CA THR A 101 0.99 8.86 -1.66
C THR A 101 0.59 7.57 -0.95
N GLU A 102 0.85 6.44 -1.60
CA GLU A 102 0.78 5.12 -0.99
C GLU A 102 2.14 4.72 -0.40
N ARG A 103 2.12 3.93 0.68
CA ARG A 103 3.32 3.37 1.31
C ARG A 103 4.27 2.71 0.30
N ASN A 104 3.74 2.02 -0.71
CA ASN A 104 4.57 1.31 -1.69
C ASN A 104 5.44 2.27 -2.52
N SER A 105 4.90 3.42 -2.94
CA SER A 105 5.63 4.44 -3.69
C SER A 105 6.81 4.98 -2.87
N ILE A 106 6.61 5.26 -1.59
CA ILE A 106 7.71 5.67 -0.68
C ILE A 106 8.76 4.56 -0.56
N ARG A 107 8.35 3.29 -0.43
CA ARG A 107 9.32 2.16 -0.35
C ARG A 107 10.15 2.01 -1.61
N LYS A 108 9.55 2.22 -2.78
CA LYS A 108 10.25 2.19 -4.08
C LYS A 108 11.29 3.31 -4.16
N LEU A 109 10.91 4.53 -3.82
CA LEU A 109 11.82 5.67 -3.72
C LEU A 109 12.96 5.42 -2.73
N LEU A 110 12.65 4.87 -1.54
CA LEU A 110 13.67 4.53 -0.55
C LEU A 110 14.62 3.45 -1.05
N SER A 111 14.12 2.42 -1.74
CA SER A 111 14.95 1.35 -2.29
C SER A 111 15.88 1.79 -3.42
N LEU A 112 15.54 2.90 -4.11
CA LEU A 112 16.42 3.52 -5.10
C LEU A 112 17.65 4.16 -4.44
N ILE A 113 17.47 4.78 -3.28
CA ILE A 113 18.53 5.53 -2.57
C ILE A 113 19.32 4.62 -1.63
N ILE A 114 18.65 3.64 -1.01
CA ILE A 114 19.23 2.66 -0.09
C ILE A 114 19.04 1.28 -0.69
N PRO A 115 19.99 0.82 -1.53
CA PRO A 115 19.91 -0.50 -2.14
C PRO A 115 19.92 -1.59 -1.06
N ASP A 116 19.00 -2.54 -1.18
CA ASP A 116 18.98 -3.73 -0.32
C ASP A 116 20.01 -4.73 -0.88
N PRO A 117 21.09 -5.06 -0.13
CA PRO A 117 22.14 -5.95 -0.63
C PRO A 117 21.65 -7.38 -0.87
N TYR A 118 20.47 -7.74 -0.36
CA TYR A 118 19.87 -9.06 -0.50
C TYR A 118 18.79 -9.13 -1.59
N LYS A 119 18.49 -8.01 -2.26
CA LYS A 119 17.61 -8.00 -3.43
C LYS A 119 18.46 -7.88 -4.70
N SER A 120 18.21 -8.76 -5.67
CA SER A 120 18.67 -8.54 -7.05
C SER A 120 18.20 -7.17 -7.53
N GLU A 121 18.97 -6.54 -8.42
CA GLU A 121 18.75 -5.21 -9.03
C GLU A 121 17.33 -4.65 -8.84
N SER A 122 17.23 -3.46 -8.22
CA SER A 122 15.94 -2.81 -8.01
C SER A 122 15.19 -2.74 -9.35
N ARG A 123 14.09 -3.48 -9.47
CA ARG A 123 13.26 -3.43 -10.67
C ARG A 123 12.88 -1.98 -10.93
N ALA A 124 12.99 -1.56 -12.20
CA ALA A 124 12.48 -0.27 -12.62
C ALA A 124 11.02 -0.13 -12.17
N PHE A 125 10.66 1.05 -11.69
CA PHE A 125 9.30 1.35 -11.24
C PHE A 125 8.86 2.70 -11.78
N THR A 126 7.55 2.83 -11.98
CA THR A 126 6.91 4.07 -12.41
C THR A 126 6.05 4.61 -11.28
N ILE A 127 6.09 5.93 -11.09
CA ILE A 127 5.17 6.66 -10.21
C ILE A 127 4.52 7.73 -11.09
N GLY A 128 3.19 7.70 -11.16
CA GLY A 128 2.41 8.79 -11.71
C GLY A 128 2.45 9.97 -10.74
N VAL A 129 2.74 11.16 -11.25
CA VAL A 129 2.80 12.39 -10.45
C VAL A 129 1.82 13.39 -11.02
N GLU A 130 0.91 13.84 -10.18
CA GLU A 130 -0.03 14.91 -10.48
C GLU A 130 0.17 16.04 -9.48
N VAL A 131 0.17 17.28 -9.95
CA VAL A 131 0.33 18.48 -9.12
C VAL A 131 -0.95 19.28 -9.19
N ILE A 132 -1.57 19.49 -8.03
CA ILE A 132 -2.82 20.23 -7.87
C ILE A 132 -2.53 21.34 -6.86
N GLN A 133 -2.41 22.58 -7.35
CA GLN A 133 -1.95 23.70 -6.53
C GLN A 133 -0.61 23.37 -5.85
N ASP A 134 -0.57 23.37 -4.52
CA ASP A 134 0.61 23.07 -3.71
C ASP A 134 0.68 21.60 -3.25
N THR A 135 -0.28 20.76 -3.67
CA THR A 135 -0.35 19.34 -3.34
C THR A 135 0.16 18.49 -4.50
N VAL A 136 1.06 17.56 -4.18
CA VAL A 136 1.57 16.57 -5.12
C VAL A 136 0.97 15.20 -4.79
N VAL A 137 0.36 14.56 -5.79
CA VAL A 137 -0.23 13.23 -5.67
C VAL A 137 0.66 12.21 -6.40
N PHE A 138 1.16 11.24 -5.65
CA PHE A 138 1.94 10.12 -6.16
C PHE A 138 1.08 8.86 -6.26
N ARG A 139 0.80 8.46 -7.49
CA ARG A 139 0.11 7.20 -7.80
C ARG A 139 1.12 6.12 -8.14
N ARG A 140 1.03 4.98 -7.46
CA ARG A 140 1.80 3.79 -7.85
C ARG A 140 1.32 3.31 -9.21
N ASP A 141 2.24 3.15 -10.16
CA ASP A 141 1.94 2.56 -11.46
C ASP A 141 2.55 1.15 -11.51
N GLU A 142 1.67 0.14 -11.51
CA GLU A 142 2.06 -1.27 -11.58
C GLU A 142 1.53 -1.90 -12.86
N THR A 143 2.41 -2.59 -13.57
CA THR A 143 2.04 -3.40 -14.74
C THR A 143 1.22 -4.63 -14.35
N VAL A 144 1.36 -5.10 -13.10
CA VAL A 144 0.66 -6.26 -12.57
C VAL A 144 0.08 -5.92 -11.20
N THR A 145 -1.25 -5.93 -11.09
CA THR A 145 -1.98 -5.53 -9.87
C THR A 145 -2.40 -6.71 -9.01
N HIS A 146 -2.33 -7.94 -9.53
CA HIS A 146 -2.64 -9.18 -8.84
C HIS A 146 -1.85 -10.35 -9.41
N GLU A 147 -1.71 -11.42 -8.65
CA GLU A 147 -1.10 -12.68 -9.12
C GLU A 147 -1.90 -13.89 -8.64
N SER A 148 -1.70 -15.02 -9.33
CA SER A 148 -2.25 -16.32 -8.91
C SER A 148 -1.11 -17.31 -8.78
N LEU A 149 -0.95 -17.87 -7.58
CA LEU A 149 0.06 -18.86 -7.27
C LEU A 149 -0.53 -20.26 -7.45
N GLY A 150 -0.11 -20.90 -8.55
CA GLY A 150 -0.45 -22.28 -8.87
C GLY A 150 0.56 -23.31 -8.35
N PRO A 151 0.28 -24.62 -8.55
CA PRO A 151 1.18 -25.69 -8.15
C PRO A 151 2.59 -25.52 -8.74
N GLY A 152 3.62 -25.60 -7.89
CA GLY A 152 5.03 -25.48 -8.29
C GLY A 152 5.63 -24.07 -8.20
N ASN A 153 4.84 -23.03 -7.96
CA ASN A 153 5.31 -21.66 -7.83
C ASN A 153 5.54 -21.25 -6.36
N TYR A 154 6.62 -21.75 -5.74
CA TYR A 154 6.93 -21.41 -4.35
C TYR A 154 7.26 -19.91 -4.18
N ARG A 155 6.50 -19.22 -3.33
CA ARG A 155 6.71 -17.82 -2.94
C ARG A 155 6.91 -17.59 -1.45
N GLY A 156 6.81 -18.64 -0.64
CA GLY A 156 6.88 -18.55 0.81
C GLY A 156 5.60 -19.06 1.49
N HIS A 157 5.36 -18.53 2.68
CA HIS A 157 4.30 -18.93 3.61
C HIS A 157 3.61 -17.71 4.25
N GLY A 158 3.82 -16.51 3.71
CA GLY A 158 3.42 -15.25 4.36
C GLY A 158 1.90 -15.07 4.37
N HIS A 159 1.24 -15.39 3.25
CA HIS A 159 -0.21 -15.30 3.17
C HIS A 159 -0.90 -16.40 3.97
N GLU A 160 -0.39 -17.63 3.92
CA GLU A 160 -0.92 -18.72 4.76
C GLU A 160 -0.65 -18.46 6.25
N PHE A 161 0.44 -17.77 6.60
CA PHE A 161 0.65 -17.28 7.95
C PHE A 161 -0.46 -16.32 8.35
N GLU A 162 -0.70 -15.24 7.60
CA GLU A 162 -1.75 -14.26 7.91
C GLU A 162 -3.14 -14.92 8.05
N LYS A 163 -3.54 -15.76 7.09
CA LYS A 163 -4.82 -16.49 7.14
C LYS A 163 -4.97 -17.33 8.40
N ALA A 164 -3.90 -18.01 8.78
CA ALA A 164 -3.99 -18.98 9.84
C ALA A 164 -3.91 -18.30 11.23
N TYR A 165 -3.28 -17.12 11.34
CA TYR A 165 -3.02 -16.41 12.61
C TYR A 165 -3.90 -15.17 12.81
N THR A 166 -4.80 -14.87 11.89
CA THR A 166 -5.68 -13.71 12.02
C THR A 166 -7.12 -14.05 11.68
N VAL A 167 -8.05 -13.27 12.24
CA VAL A 167 -9.48 -13.37 11.95
C VAL A 167 -10.01 -12.02 11.51
N ASN A 168 -10.62 -11.98 10.33
CA ASN A 168 -11.29 -10.79 9.82
C ASN A 168 -12.51 -10.44 10.68
N ARG A 169 -12.67 -9.14 10.97
CA ARG A 169 -13.82 -8.61 11.71
C ARG A 169 -14.83 -7.89 10.83
N VAL A 170 -14.44 -7.56 9.61
CA VAL A 170 -15.31 -7.05 8.56
C VAL A 170 -15.67 -8.22 7.66
N ASP A 171 -16.97 -8.48 7.52
CA ASP A 171 -17.46 -9.55 6.65
C ASP A 171 -17.07 -9.29 5.19
N GLY A 172 -16.68 -10.36 4.49
CA GLY A 172 -16.17 -10.29 3.12
C GLY A 172 -14.85 -9.52 2.94
N SER A 173 -14.14 -9.13 4.02
CA SER A 173 -12.90 -8.37 3.93
C SER A 173 -11.80 -9.11 3.16
N THR A 174 -11.20 -8.40 2.20
CA THR A 174 -10.10 -8.90 1.35
C THR A 174 -8.80 -8.12 1.54
N GLY A 175 -8.84 -7.00 2.27
CA GLY A 175 -7.67 -6.21 2.61
C GLY A 175 -8.04 -4.97 3.39
N TYR A 176 -7.26 -4.69 4.45
CA TYR A 176 -7.40 -3.51 5.29
C TYR A 176 -6.36 -2.46 4.89
N HIS A 177 -6.80 -1.21 4.81
CA HIS A 177 -5.98 -0.04 4.48
C HIS A 177 -6.13 1.01 5.57
N ARG A 178 -5.01 1.67 5.87
CA ARG A 178 -4.95 2.76 6.86
C ARG A 178 -4.37 4.00 6.21
N VAL A 179 -5.04 5.12 6.42
CA VAL A 179 -4.60 6.46 6.01
C VAL A 179 -4.05 7.18 7.23
N ILE A 180 -2.83 7.72 7.09
CA ILE A 180 -2.12 8.46 8.14
C ILE A 180 -1.50 9.73 7.55
N SER A 181 -1.26 10.73 8.38
CA SER A 181 -0.40 11.88 8.08
C SER A 181 0.80 11.89 9.01
N TYR A 182 1.90 12.49 8.56
CA TYR A 182 3.10 12.80 9.32
C TYR A 182 3.98 13.80 8.57
#